data_AF-A0A8J1ZFK8-F1
#
_entry.id   AF-A0A8J1ZFK8-F1
#
_cell.length_a   1.000
_cell.length_b   1.000
_cell.length_c   1.000
_cell.angle_alpha   90.00
_cell.angle_beta   90.00
_cell.angle_gamma   90.00
#
_symmetry.space_group_name_H-M   'P 1'
#
loop_
_entity.id
_entity.type
_entity.pdbx_description
1 polymer ?
#
loop_
_entity_poly.entity_id
_entity_poly.type
_entity_poly.pdbx_seq_one_letter_code
_entity_poly.pdbx_strand_id
1 'polypeptide(L)'
;MALQAAGTKTQMTPEEQLEDLTRRFQLLEGERKATYETAQLNIRQNKEIIKQMKDESKMLRQQIALHRNESAPSLEKQVEEKTAHCNSLKRQLDSLRHEVAQKKSLLEDLRAKLEDLQDASNSQNIGSTAQSRQIRVLENRLDKAMIKYNEAQTIRRTYEQIVKRLREERTGFDSQLAQLEETLRARERDYEELLLLSHDAYHAKEMAQAELHRFEQGVMEERNQRDKEVQEKKALVQQRVEMNQRLQQRERMLKQQQDLDRAGEIALKTTSAMADLAAGISSTQAEEERHRLHDYEDAFRRIKEATGVADVNEVIQKFLTQEDTQNQLLKLTVECQAKIDSLTEQRKQLKGMVDERKFSSAGNIGKRQVVDDFETHLSEASAKCERNKGKYERIAKVLIDLKTGVDHLATKLVGVKLDGESPIEVTDETVEDVLSQCEFKLSKLMSITHLEGAKMGKSRSQKIDLAYYEEKMMQKSQSDIRVHTHDQDDEELDDDEFDDDVEEDVWNRRSIKHNSQVIQDQNTKRKKRAAGKGKK
;
A
#
# COMPACT_ATOMS: atom_id res chain seq x y z
N MET A 1 -180.45 68.61 -38.01
CA MET A 1 -181.13 68.70 -39.33
C MET A 1 -182.04 67.49 -39.42
N ALA A 2 -183.35 67.67 -39.25
CA ALA A 2 -184.34 67.85 -40.34
C ALA A 2 -184.38 66.60 -41.23
N LEU A 3 -185.50 65.89 -41.44
CA LEU A 3 -186.82 66.36 -41.85
C LEU A 3 -187.90 65.25 -41.67
N GLN A 4 -189.15 65.71 -41.68
CA GLN A 4 -190.41 64.97 -41.74
C GLN A 4 -190.53 64.03 -42.94
N ALA A 5 -191.31 62.95 -42.80
CA ALA A 5 -192.27 62.51 -43.82
C ALA A 5 -193.34 61.60 -43.21
N ALA A 6 -194.60 62.02 -43.35
CA ALA A 6 -195.79 61.21 -43.14
C ALA A 6 -196.05 60.34 -44.39
N GLY A 7 -196.65 59.16 -44.21
CA GLY A 7 -197.05 58.32 -45.35
C GLY A 7 -197.75 57.02 -44.94
N THR A 8 -199.07 57.12 -44.81
CA THR A 8 -200.09 56.12 -45.16
C THR A 8 -199.93 54.66 -44.71
N LYS A 9 -200.86 54.27 -43.83
CA LYS A 9 -201.28 52.89 -43.53
C LYS A 9 -201.55 52.11 -44.83
N THR A 10 -200.82 51.02 -45.03
CA THR A 10 -201.23 49.90 -45.88
C THR A 10 -201.17 48.66 -45.01
N GLN A 11 -202.34 48.06 -44.75
CA GLN A 11 -202.47 46.86 -43.93
C GLN A 11 -201.82 45.69 -44.67
N MET A 12 -200.68 45.20 -44.17
CA MET A 12 -200.14 43.89 -44.55
C MET A 12 -201.02 42.79 -43.96
N THR A 13 -201.19 41.74 -44.74
CA THR A 13 -202.13 40.65 -44.48
C THR A 13 -201.63 39.77 -43.33
N PRO A 14 -202.52 39.03 -42.64
CA PRO A 14 -202.14 38.23 -41.46
C PRO A 14 -201.06 37.18 -41.72
N GLU A 15 -200.94 36.68 -42.96
CA GLU A 15 -199.91 35.71 -43.35
C GLU A 15 -198.52 36.34 -43.45
N GLU A 16 -198.42 37.58 -43.95
CA GLU A 16 -197.13 38.28 -44.05
C GLU A 16 -196.60 38.70 -42.67
N GLN A 17 -197.47 38.93 -41.68
CA GLN A 17 -197.06 39.21 -40.30
C GLN A 17 -196.47 37.99 -39.58
N LEU A 18 -196.91 36.77 -39.93
CA LEU A 18 -196.39 35.53 -39.34
C LEU A 18 -195.02 35.18 -39.92
N GLU A 19 -194.83 35.38 -41.23
CA GLU A 19 -193.57 35.06 -41.91
C GLU A 19 -192.45 36.01 -41.47
N ASP A 20 -192.75 37.30 -41.31
CA ASP A 20 -191.79 38.31 -40.85
C ASP A 20 -191.39 38.09 -39.36
N LEU A 21 -192.33 37.63 -38.52
CA LEU A 21 -192.05 37.28 -37.13
C LEU A 21 -191.17 36.02 -37.02
N THR A 22 -191.37 35.05 -37.91
CA THR A 22 -190.57 33.81 -37.95
C THR A 22 -189.13 34.09 -38.40
N ARG A 23 -188.96 34.99 -39.38
CA ARG A 23 -187.63 35.42 -39.86
C ARG A 23 -186.86 36.18 -38.78
N ARG A 24 -187.56 37.02 -38.00
CA ARG A 24 -186.98 37.75 -36.88
C ARG A 24 -186.55 36.85 -35.72
N PHE A 25 -187.27 35.74 -35.49
CA PHE A 25 -186.89 34.75 -34.47
C PHE A 25 -185.61 33.98 -34.85
N GLN A 26 -185.45 33.58 -36.12
CA GLN A 26 -184.22 32.92 -36.59
C GLN A 26 -182.98 33.83 -36.51
N LEU A 27 -183.13 35.12 -36.82
CA LEU A 27 -182.05 36.10 -36.65
C LEU A 27 -181.63 36.25 -35.17
N LEU A 28 -182.59 36.30 -34.26
CA LEU A 28 -182.33 36.35 -32.81
C LEU A 28 -181.65 35.08 -32.27
N GLU A 29 -182.00 33.90 -32.79
CA GLU A 29 -181.29 32.66 -32.44
C GLU A 29 -179.85 32.65 -32.98
N GLY A 30 -179.63 33.19 -34.17
CA GLY A 30 -178.28 33.40 -34.73
C GLY A 30 -177.43 34.35 -33.89
N GLU A 31 -177.97 35.49 -33.47
CA GLU A 31 -177.30 36.45 -32.60
C GLU A 31 -177.01 35.86 -31.20
N ARG A 32 -177.96 35.11 -30.63
CA ARG A 32 -177.76 34.42 -29.35
C ARG A 32 -176.66 33.36 -29.43
N LYS A 33 -176.54 32.66 -30.55
CA LYS A 33 -175.47 31.65 -30.74
C LYS A 33 -174.10 32.32 -30.93
N ALA A 34 -174.01 33.37 -31.73
CA ALA A 34 -172.77 34.11 -31.96
C ALA A 34 -172.25 34.79 -30.67
N THR A 35 -173.14 35.34 -29.84
CA THR A 35 -172.79 35.93 -28.54
C THR A 35 -172.32 34.88 -27.52
N TYR A 36 -172.91 33.68 -27.53
CA TYR A 36 -172.46 32.57 -26.68
C TYR A 36 -171.08 32.04 -27.10
N GLU A 37 -170.84 31.88 -28.40
CA GLU A 37 -169.55 31.43 -28.93
C GLU A 37 -168.43 32.44 -28.66
N THR A 38 -168.69 33.74 -28.83
CA THR A 38 -167.73 34.80 -28.46
C THR A 38 -167.48 34.86 -26.95
N ALA A 39 -168.49 34.66 -26.11
CA ALA A 39 -168.32 34.59 -24.66
C ALA A 39 -167.46 33.38 -24.23
N GLN A 40 -167.66 32.20 -24.82
CA GLN A 40 -166.81 31.03 -24.55
C GLN A 40 -165.35 31.24 -24.98
N LEU A 41 -165.13 31.89 -26.12
CA LEU A 41 -163.79 32.18 -26.64
C LEU A 41 -163.04 33.15 -25.70
N ASN A 42 -163.71 34.21 -25.24
CA ASN A 42 -163.18 35.14 -24.25
C ASN A 42 -162.86 34.45 -22.91
N ILE A 43 -163.70 33.51 -22.45
CA ILE A 43 -163.41 32.75 -21.22
C ILE A 43 -162.17 31.87 -21.38
N ARG A 44 -161.96 31.24 -22.56
CA ARG A 44 -160.73 30.48 -22.83
C ARG A 44 -159.50 31.39 -22.85
N GLN A 45 -159.56 32.51 -23.56
CA GLN A 45 -158.46 33.48 -23.61
C GLN A 45 -158.11 34.01 -22.21
N ASN A 46 -159.11 34.35 -21.39
CA ASN A 46 -158.89 34.80 -20.02
C ASN A 46 -158.25 33.71 -19.14
N LYS A 47 -158.63 32.44 -19.30
CA LYS A 47 -157.98 31.33 -18.57
C LYS A 47 -156.51 31.16 -18.97
N GLU A 48 -156.17 31.38 -20.23
CA GLU A 48 -154.80 31.28 -20.74
C GLU A 48 -153.92 32.43 -20.25
N ILE A 49 -154.44 33.66 -20.24
CA ILE A 49 -153.75 34.84 -19.68
C ILE A 49 -153.47 34.66 -18.17
N ILE A 50 -154.44 34.13 -17.40
CA ILE A 50 -154.23 33.87 -15.97
C ILE A 50 -153.13 32.82 -15.74
N LYS A 51 -153.02 31.82 -16.62
CA LYS A 51 -151.96 30.82 -16.54
C LYS A 51 -150.58 31.44 -16.81
N GLN A 52 -150.45 32.25 -17.86
CA GLN A 52 -149.23 32.99 -18.18
C GLN A 52 -148.77 33.87 -17.02
N MET A 53 -149.69 34.67 -16.45
CA MET A 53 -149.41 35.53 -15.30
C MET A 53 -148.94 34.75 -14.06
N LYS A 54 -149.47 33.54 -13.82
CA LYS A 54 -149.03 32.69 -12.70
C LYS A 54 -147.62 32.14 -12.91
N ASP A 55 -147.30 31.73 -14.13
CA ASP A 55 -145.97 31.23 -14.48
C ASP A 55 -144.92 32.34 -14.40
N GLU A 56 -145.23 33.55 -14.88
CA GLU A 56 -144.38 34.74 -14.71
C GLU A 56 -144.18 35.10 -13.23
N SER A 57 -145.24 35.06 -12.43
CA SER A 57 -145.16 35.35 -10.99
C SER A 57 -144.32 34.31 -10.24
N LYS A 58 -144.28 33.05 -10.71
CA LYS A 58 -143.40 31.99 -10.18
C LYS A 58 -141.95 32.23 -10.57
N MET A 59 -141.68 32.61 -11.83
CA MET A 59 -140.34 32.94 -12.32
C MET A 59 -139.74 34.14 -11.57
N LEU A 60 -140.51 35.21 -11.38
CA LEU A 60 -140.07 36.40 -10.64
C LEU A 60 -139.75 36.09 -9.17
N ARG A 61 -140.55 35.24 -8.52
CA ARG A 61 -140.25 34.78 -7.15
C ARG A 61 -138.95 33.97 -7.07
N GLN A 62 -138.65 33.17 -8.09
CA GLN A 62 -137.39 32.43 -8.19
C GLN A 62 -136.18 33.37 -8.39
N GLN A 63 -136.31 34.39 -9.24
CA GLN A 63 -135.25 35.39 -9.46
C GLN A 63 -134.95 36.22 -8.21
N ILE A 64 -135.96 36.61 -7.45
CA ILE A 64 -135.77 37.34 -6.18
C ILE A 64 -135.09 36.46 -5.13
N ALA A 65 -135.41 35.16 -5.07
CA ALA A 65 -134.75 34.24 -4.15
C ALA A 65 -133.25 34.04 -4.47
N LEU A 66 -132.89 34.02 -5.75
CA LEU A 66 -131.49 33.94 -6.18
C LEU A 66 -130.70 35.20 -5.81
N HIS A 67 -131.22 36.39 -6.11
CA HIS A 67 -130.53 37.64 -5.81
C HIS A 67 -130.44 37.95 -4.30
N ARG A 68 -131.33 37.42 -3.46
CA ARG A 68 -131.25 37.59 -2.00
C ARG A 68 -130.15 36.72 -1.35
N ASN A 69 -129.77 35.60 -1.98
CA ASN A 69 -128.73 34.70 -1.45
C ASN A 69 -127.30 35.09 -1.87
N GLU A 70 -127.14 36.01 -2.83
CA GLU A 70 -125.85 36.59 -3.19
C GLU A 70 -125.58 37.87 -2.37
N SER A 71 -125.35 37.72 -1.07
CA SER A 71 -124.64 38.77 -0.31
C SER A 71 -123.16 38.73 -0.68
N ALA A 72 -122.66 39.83 -1.25
CA ALA A 72 -121.27 39.96 -1.64
C ALA A 72 -120.31 39.72 -0.45
N PRO A 73 -119.18 39.00 -0.63
CA PRO A 73 -118.15 38.92 0.41
C PRO A 73 -117.55 40.33 0.63
N SER A 74 -117.47 40.77 1.89
CA SER A 74 -116.94 42.08 2.26
C SER A 74 -115.54 42.31 1.68
N LEU A 75 -115.40 43.32 0.81
CA LEU A 75 -114.13 43.74 0.18
C LEU A 75 -113.03 44.04 1.21
N GLU A 76 -113.40 44.51 2.41
CA GLU A 76 -112.45 44.83 3.49
C GLU A 76 -111.65 43.61 3.95
N LYS A 77 -112.29 42.45 4.10
CA LYS A 77 -111.58 41.21 4.53
C LYS A 77 -110.57 40.73 3.49
N GLN A 78 -110.90 40.85 2.20
CA GLN A 78 -109.96 40.45 1.14
C GLN A 78 -108.76 41.40 1.05
N VAL A 79 -108.98 42.70 1.28
CA VAL A 79 -107.89 43.69 1.32
C VAL A 79 -106.99 43.45 2.54
N GLU A 80 -107.54 43.19 3.73
CA GLU A 80 -106.73 42.85 4.92
C GLU A 80 -105.89 41.59 4.73
N GLU A 81 -106.47 40.51 4.18
CA GLU A 81 -105.74 39.26 3.90
C GLU A 81 -104.60 39.45 2.89
N LYS A 82 -104.85 40.20 1.81
CA LYS A 82 -103.80 40.52 0.81
C LYS A 82 -102.72 41.44 1.38
N THR A 83 -103.09 42.38 2.25
CA THR A 83 -102.14 43.28 2.90
C THR A 83 -101.27 42.53 3.91
N ALA A 84 -101.86 41.62 4.69
CA ALA A 84 -101.15 40.71 5.58
C ALA A 84 -100.19 39.78 4.81
N HIS A 85 -100.61 39.25 3.66
CA HIS A 85 -99.76 38.44 2.80
C HIS A 85 -98.59 39.23 2.21
N CYS A 86 -98.83 40.46 1.73
CA CYS A 86 -97.77 41.37 1.27
C CYS A 86 -96.77 41.72 2.38
N ASN A 87 -97.24 41.94 3.61
CA ASN A 87 -96.36 42.21 4.75
C ASN A 87 -95.54 40.96 5.15
N SER A 88 -96.13 39.77 5.06
CA SER A 88 -95.39 38.51 5.25
C SER A 88 -94.30 38.33 4.19
N LEU A 89 -94.60 38.58 2.92
CA LEU A 89 -93.63 38.50 1.83
C LEU A 89 -92.51 39.54 1.98
N LYS A 90 -92.83 40.76 2.43
CA LYS A 90 -91.82 41.78 2.75
C LYS A 90 -90.87 41.32 3.86
N ARG A 91 -91.42 40.77 4.96
CA ARG A 91 -90.60 40.21 6.06
C ARG A 91 -89.69 39.07 5.58
N GLN A 92 -90.21 38.19 4.72
CA GLN A 92 -89.41 37.12 4.11
C GLN A 92 -88.29 37.67 3.22
N LEU A 93 -88.60 38.70 2.42
CA LEU A 93 -87.63 39.36 1.55
C LEU A 93 -86.55 40.09 2.35
N ASP A 94 -86.91 40.77 3.43
CA ASP A 94 -85.96 41.43 4.35
C ASP A 94 -85.08 40.40 5.07
N SER A 95 -85.65 39.27 5.51
CA SER A 95 -84.89 38.15 6.07
C SER A 95 -83.89 37.57 5.07
N LEU A 96 -84.31 37.32 3.82
CA LEU A 96 -83.44 36.82 2.76
C LEU A 96 -82.36 37.84 2.39
N ARG A 97 -82.67 39.13 2.37
CA ARG A 97 -81.67 40.20 2.16
C ARG A 97 -80.62 40.21 3.26
N HIS A 98 -81.04 40.05 4.52
CA HIS A 98 -80.11 39.96 5.63
C HIS A 98 -79.21 38.72 5.51
N GLU A 99 -79.77 37.56 5.17
CA GLU A 99 -79.01 36.32 4.96
C GLU A 99 -78.01 36.45 3.79
N VAL A 100 -78.41 37.09 2.69
CA VAL A 100 -77.52 37.39 1.56
C VAL A 100 -76.40 38.35 1.97
N ALA A 101 -76.70 39.38 2.77
CA ALA A 101 -75.69 40.31 3.29
C ALA A 101 -74.68 39.60 4.21
N GLN A 102 -75.15 38.73 5.11
CA GLN A 102 -74.28 37.91 5.96
C GLN A 102 -73.38 36.99 5.13
N LYS A 103 -73.95 36.28 4.15
CA LYS A 103 -73.19 35.40 3.26
C LYS A 103 -72.16 36.16 2.42
N LYS A 104 -72.47 37.38 1.97
CA LYS A 104 -71.51 38.25 1.28
C LYS A 104 -70.36 38.68 2.17
N SER A 105 -70.65 39.14 3.40
CA SER A 105 -69.61 39.47 4.39
C SER A 105 -68.71 38.26 4.67
N LEU A 106 -69.30 37.08 4.85
CA LEU A 106 -68.54 35.85 5.08
C LEU A 106 -67.67 35.47 3.86
N LEU A 107 -68.17 35.67 2.63
CA LEU A 107 -67.39 35.45 1.42
C LEU A 107 -66.23 36.44 1.28
N GLU A 108 -66.42 37.69 1.67
CA GLU A 108 -65.34 38.69 1.71
C GLU A 108 -64.29 38.32 2.75
N ASP A 109 -64.70 37.92 3.96
CA ASP A 109 -63.79 37.44 5.01
C ASP A 109 -63.01 36.19 4.58
N LEU A 110 -63.67 35.25 3.89
CA LEU A 110 -63.04 34.04 3.36
C LEU A 110 -62.06 34.36 2.22
N ARG A 111 -62.38 35.35 1.36
CA ARG A 111 -61.47 35.82 0.31
C ARG A 111 -60.24 36.49 0.89
N ALA A 112 -60.42 37.37 1.88
CA ALA A 112 -59.31 38.00 2.59
C ALA A 112 -58.39 36.95 3.24
N LYS A 113 -58.96 35.95 3.92
CA LYS A 113 -58.17 34.83 4.47
C LYS A 113 -57.46 34.01 3.40
N LEU A 114 -58.05 33.83 2.22
CA LEU A 114 -57.42 33.10 1.12
C LEU A 114 -56.24 33.90 0.56
N GLU A 115 -56.40 35.22 0.41
CA GLU A 115 -55.33 36.13 -0.01
C GLU A 115 -54.17 36.14 1.00
N ASP A 116 -54.46 36.25 2.30
CA ASP A 116 -53.46 36.17 3.37
C ASP A 116 -52.69 34.83 3.34
N LEU A 117 -53.39 33.72 3.13
CA LEU A 117 -52.77 32.39 3.02
C LEU A 117 -51.94 32.24 1.74
N GLN A 118 -52.37 32.84 0.64
CA GLN A 118 -51.65 32.83 -0.62
C GLN A 118 -50.36 33.66 -0.54
N ASP A 119 -50.39 34.81 0.14
CA ASP A 119 -49.22 35.65 0.40
C ASP A 119 -48.22 35.01 1.37
N ALA A 120 -48.73 34.31 2.40
CA ALA A 120 -47.90 33.52 3.30
C ALA A 120 -47.20 32.36 2.56
N SER A 121 -47.92 31.67 1.67
CA SER A 121 -47.38 30.58 0.84
C SER A 121 -46.32 31.07 -0.15
N ASN A 122 -46.56 32.21 -0.81
CA ASN A 122 -45.59 32.82 -1.72
C ASN A 122 -44.32 33.29 -0.98
N SER A 123 -44.46 33.83 0.22
CA SER A 123 -43.33 34.24 1.06
C SER A 123 -42.46 33.06 1.52
N GLN A 124 -43.06 31.91 1.86
CA GLN A 124 -42.33 30.69 2.20
C GLN A 124 -41.54 30.10 1.02
N ASN A 125 -42.09 30.15 -0.20
CA ASN A 125 -41.40 29.68 -1.41
C ASN A 125 -40.16 30.51 -1.78
N ILE A 126 -40.16 31.82 -1.46
CA ILE A 126 -38.98 32.67 -1.68
C ILE A 126 -37.86 32.34 -0.66
N GLY A 127 -38.23 32.07 0.59
CA GLY A 127 -37.30 31.64 1.65
C GLY A 127 -36.64 30.29 1.36
N SER A 128 -37.40 29.31 0.89
CA SER A 128 -36.87 28.00 0.49
C SER A 128 -35.91 28.10 -0.70
N THR A 129 -36.16 29.03 -1.62
CA THR A 129 -35.28 29.29 -2.77
C THR A 129 -33.96 29.98 -2.36
N ALA A 130 -33.99 30.88 -1.37
CA ALA A 130 -32.78 31.49 -0.82
C ALA A 130 -31.93 30.48 -0.04
N GLN A 131 -32.55 29.67 0.82
CA GLN A 131 -31.89 28.58 1.54
C GLN A 131 -31.35 27.51 0.59
N SER A 132 -32.11 27.12 -0.44
CA SER A 132 -31.65 26.17 -1.47
C SER A 132 -30.43 26.70 -2.24
N ARG A 133 -30.39 28.01 -2.56
CA ARG A 133 -29.20 28.64 -3.14
C ARG A 133 -28.01 28.61 -2.19
N GLN A 134 -28.22 28.87 -0.90
CA GLN A 134 -27.16 28.82 0.10
C GLN A 134 -26.61 27.40 0.28
N ILE A 135 -27.49 26.39 0.30
CA ILE A 135 -27.10 24.96 0.33
C ILE A 135 -26.23 24.63 -0.89
N ARG A 136 -26.64 25.01 -2.11
CA ARG A 136 -25.83 24.79 -3.33
C ARG A 136 -24.46 25.47 -3.27
N VAL A 137 -24.36 26.66 -2.68
CA VAL A 137 -23.06 27.36 -2.53
C VAL A 137 -22.17 26.63 -1.53
N LEU A 138 -22.74 26.15 -0.42
CA LEU A 138 -22.01 25.38 0.59
C LEU A 138 -21.56 24.02 0.04
N GLU A 139 -22.41 23.32 -0.72
CA GLU A 139 -22.08 22.08 -1.43
C GLU A 139 -20.91 22.30 -2.39
N ASN A 140 -20.99 23.31 -3.26
CA ASN A 140 -19.88 23.65 -4.17
C ASN A 140 -18.58 24.01 -3.43
N ARG A 141 -18.68 24.62 -2.25
CA ARG A 141 -17.51 24.96 -1.43
C ARG A 141 -16.92 23.71 -0.76
N LEU A 142 -17.78 22.78 -0.33
CA LEU A 142 -17.37 21.49 0.20
C LEU A 142 -16.69 20.66 -0.89
N ASP A 143 -17.26 20.57 -2.09
CA ASP A 143 -16.66 19.85 -3.22
C ASP A 143 -15.27 20.40 -3.56
N LYS A 144 -15.12 21.73 -3.61
CA LYS A 144 -13.80 22.37 -3.79
C LYS A 144 -12.82 22.05 -2.67
N ALA A 145 -13.28 21.98 -1.42
CA ALA A 145 -12.43 21.59 -0.30
C ALA A 145 -12.03 20.11 -0.38
N MET A 146 -12.94 19.22 -0.77
CA MET A 146 -12.66 17.80 -0.99
C MET A 146 -11.65 17.57 -2.11
N ILE A 147 -11.80 18.27 -3.24
CA ILE A 147 -10.83 18.20 -4.35
C ILE A 147 -9.44 18.60 -3.86
N LYS A 148 -9.33 19.74 -3.15
CA LYS A 148 -8.05 20.19 -2.58
C LYS A 148 -7.47 19.22 -1.56
N TYR A 149 -8.32 18.62 -0.72
CA TYR A 149 -7.89 17.62 0.25
C TYR A 149 -7.33 16.38 -0.44
N ASN A 150 -8.02 15.86 -1.45
CA ASN A 150 -7.58 14.69 -2.20
C ASN A 150 -6.29 14.97 -2.98
N GLU A 151 -6.15 16.17 -3.56
CA GLU A 151 -4.91 16.60 -4.21
C GLU A 151 -3.75 16.69 -3.21
N ALA A 152 -3.95 17.35 -2.07
CA ALA A 152 -2.96 17.42 -0.99
C ALA A 152 -2.59 16.03 -0.45
N GLN A 153 -3.56 15.11 -0.33
CA GLN A 153 -3.32 13.74 0.10
C GLN A 153 -2.49 12.97 -0.94
N THR A 154 -2.72 13.20 -2.22
CA THR A 154 -1.94 12.60 -3.31
C THR A 154 -0.50 13.13 -3.29
N ILE A 155 -0.32 14.44 -3.14
CA ILE A 155 1.00 15.08 -2.99
C ILE A 155 1.72 14.56 -1.72
N ARG A 156 1.01 14.40 -0.61
CA ARG A 156 1.58 13.82 0.61
C ARG A 156 2.09 12.40 0.36
N ARG A 157 1.29 11.55 -0.29
CA ARG A 157 1.69 10.17 -0.64
C ARG A 157 2.94 10.14 -1.52
N THR A 158 3.07 11.04 -2.49
CA THR A 158 4.28 11.10 -3.32
C THR A 158 5.50 11.55 -2.51
N TYR A 159 5.37 12.55 -1.64
CA TYR A 159 6.46 12.94 -0.73
C TYR A 159 6.83 11.82 0.25
N GLU A 160 5.87 11.07 0.77
CA GLU A 160 6.13 9.91 1.62
C GLU A 160 6.92 8.82 0.88
N GLN A 161 6.59 8.57 -0.38
CA GLN A 161 7.36 7.64 -1.23
C GLN A 161 8.78 8.15 -1.48
N ILE A 162 8.94 9.45 -1.78
CA ILE A 162 10.27 10.06 -1.96
C ILE A 162 11.10 9.93 -0.68
N VAL A 163 10.51 10.24 0.48
CA VAL A 163 11.19 10.10 1.79
C VAL A 163 11.56 8.65 2.07
N LYS A 164 10.66 7.69 1.79
CA LYS A 164 10.95 6.27 1.95
C LYS A 164 12.15 5.85 1.09
N ARG A 165 12.15 6.22 -0.18
CA ARG A 165 13.25 5.94 -1.11
C ARG A 165 14.56 6.59 -0.65
N LEU A 166 14.54 7.84 -0.22
CA LEU A 166 15.73 8.52 0.31
C LEU A 166 16.26 7.86 1.58
N ARG A 167 15.39 7.31 2.44
CA ARG A 167 15.81 6.54 3.63
C ARG A 167 16.45 5.22 3.24
N GLU A 168 15.88 4.50 2.27
CA GLU A 168 16.46 3.27 1.72
C GLU A 168 17.83 3.55 1.05
N GLU A 169 17.93 4.60 0.24
CA GLU A 169 19.19 5.04 -0.37
C GLU A 169 20.22 5.45 0.69
N ARG A 170 19.81 6.16 1.75
CA ARG A 170 20.68 6.49 2.88
C ARG A 170 21.28 5.25 3.54
N THR A 171 20.46 4.22 3.79
CA THR A 171 20.97 2.96 4.35
C THR A 171 21.92 2.24 3.39
N GLY A 172 21.74 2.41 2.07
CA GLY A 172 22.67 1.89 1.06
C GLY A 172 24.01 2.61 1.03
N PHE A 173 24.05 3.92 1.28
CA PHE A 173 25.29 4.69 1.31
C PHE A 173 26.25 4.23 2.40
N ASP A 174 25.75 3.86 3.58
CA ASP A 174 26.60 3.35 4.67
C ASP A 174 27.34 2.06 4.24
N SER A 175 26.66 1.16 3.51
CA SER A 175 27.28 -0.05 2.97
C SER A 175 28.30 0.27 1.87
N GLN A 176 28.00 1.22 0.98
CA GLN A 176 28.94 1.63 -0.08
C GLN A 176 30.18 2.30 0.51
N LEU A 177 29.99 3.12 1.55
CA LEU A 177 31.07 3.79 2.26
C LEU A 177 31.94 2.79 3.01
N ALA A 178 31.34 1.80 3.69
CA ALA A 178 32.07 0.70 4.32
C ALA A 178 32.91 -0.10 3.31
N GLN A 179 32.37 -0.40 2.13
CA GLN A 179 33.11 -1.07 1.05
C GLN A 179 34.27 -0.21 0.55
N LEU A 180 34.04 1.10 0.34
CA LEU A 180 35.10 2.03 -0.07
C LEU A 180 36.20 2.12 0.99
N GLU A 181 35.83 2.23 2.28
CA GLU A 181 36.79 2.23 3.38
C GLU A 181 37.60 0.91 3.46
N GLU A 182 36.95 -0.24 3.26
CA GLU A 182 37.65 -1.53 3.23
C GLU A 182 38.65 -1.59 2.07
N THR A 183 38.25 -1.14 0.88
CA THR A 183 39.17 -1.06 -0.26
C THR A 183 40.32 -0.09 -0.01
N LEU A 184 40.07 1.05 0.64
CA LEU A 184 41.12 2.00 1.02
C LEU A 184 42.11 1.36 1.99
N ARG A 185 41.63 0.72 3.06
CA ARG A 185 42.48 0.01 4.03
C ARG A 185 43.27 -1.14 3.40
N ALA A 186 42.72 -1.80 2.37
CA ALA A 186 43.48 -2.79 1.61
C ALA A 186 44.60 -2.13 0.80
N ARG A 187 44.33 -1.01 0.12
CA ARG A 187 45.34 -0.25 -0.64
C ARG A 187 46.42 0.37 0.24
N GLU A 188 46.08 0.84 1.43
CA GLU A 188 47.05 1.33 2.40
C GLU A 188 48.01 0.22 2.83
N ARG A 189 47.50 -0.98 3.12
CA ARG A 189 48.34 -2.16 3.40
C ARG A 189 49.22 -2.54 2.22
N ASP A 190 48.67 -2.59 1.00
CA ASP A 190 49.45 -2.85 -0.22
C ASP A 190 50.57 -1.81 -0.39
N TYR A 191 50.28 -0.54 -0.09
CA TYR A 191 51.25 0.56 -0.17
C TYR A 191 52.35 0.43 0.89
N GLU A 192 52.00 0.09 2.13
CA GLU A 192 52.98 -0.17 3.20
C GLU A 192 53.90 -1.34 2.86
N GLU A 193 53.34 -2.44 2.33
CA GLU A 193 54.13 -3.58 1.86
C GLU A 193 55.07 -3.19 0.72
N LEU A 194 54.58 -2.41 -0.25
CA LEU A 194 55.40 -1.92 -1.35
C LEU A 194 56.50 -0.97 -0.88
N LEU A 195 56.25 -0.15 0.14
CA LEU A 195 57.23 0.74 0.74
C LEU A 195 58.34 -0.04 1.43
N LEU A 196 58.00 -1.09 2.18
CA LEU A 196 58.96 -1.99 2.80
C LEU A 196 59.81 -2.69 1.73
N LEU A 197 59.18 -3.23 0.69
CA LEU A 197 59.89 -3.85 -0.43
C LEU A 197 60.81 -2.86 -1.16
N SER A 198 60.40 -1.61 -1.30
CA SER A 198 61.25 -0.55 -1.86
C SER A 198 62.47 -0.27 -0.98
N HIS A 199 62.31 -0.26 0.34
CA HIS A 199 63.43 -0.11 1.27
C HIS A 199 64.40 -1.29 1.18
N ASP A 200 63.88 -2.53 1.15
CA ASP A 200 64.70 -3.74 0.98
C ASP A 200 65.45 -3.73 -0.35
N ALA A 201 64.78 -3.35 -1.45
CA ALA A 201 65.41 -3.22 -2.76
C ALA A 201 66.49 -2.13 -2.79
N TYR A 202 66.27 -1.01 -2.11
CA TYR A 202 67.26 0.05 -1.98
C TYR A 202 68.48 -0.42 -1.18
N HIS A 203 68.25 -1.11 -0.06
CA HIS A 203 69.32 -1.65 0.76
C HIS A 203 70.14 -2.70 0.00
N ALA A 204 69.48 -3.62 -0.72
CA ALA A 204 70.16 -4.61 -1.55
C ALA A 204 71.01 -3.94 -2.65
N LYS A 205 70.51 -2.87 -3.26
CA LYS A 205 71.28 -2.07 -4.23
C LYS A 205 72.50 -1.42 -3.58
N GLU A 206 72.34 -0.78 -2.42
CA GLU A 206 73.46 -0.16 -1.69
C GLU A 206 74.52 -1.19 -1.29
N MET A 207 74.10 -2.36 -0.81
CA MET A 207 75.00 -3.47 -0.51
C MET A 207 75.78 -3.93 -1.75
N ALA A 208 75.09 -4.14 -2.88
CA ALA A 208 75.72 -4.53 -4.13
C ALA A 208 76.69 -3.45 -4.64
N GLN A 209 76.36 -2.16 -4.49
CA GLN A 209 77.24 -1.05 -4.84
C GLN A 209 78.47 -0.98 -3.93
N ALA A 210 78.31 -1.22 -2.63
CA ALA A 210 79.41 -1.27 -1.68
C ALA A 210 80.34 -2.47 -1.95
N GLU A 211 79.78 -3.63 -2.27
CA GLU A 211 80.54 -4.82 -2.69
C GLU A 211 81.30 -4.57 -4.00
N LEU A 212 80.64 -3.96 -4.99
CA LEU A 212 81.28 -3.58 -6.25
C LEU A 212 82.45 -2.60 -6.00
N HIS A 213 82.25 -1.57 -5.20
CA HIS A 213 83.31 -0.61 -4.86
C HIS A 213 84.48 -1.29 -4.13
N ARG A 214 84.21 -2.19 -3.18
CA ARG A 214 85.27 -2.97 -2.51
C ARG A 214 86.03 -3.85 -3.50
N PHE A 215 85.33 -4.48 -4.43
CA PHE A 215 85.95 -5.30 -5.47
C PHE A 215 86.80 -4.46 -6.41
N GLU A 216 86.29 -3.32 -6.90
CA GLU A 216 87.05 -2.37 -7.74
C GLU A 216 88.31 -1.87 -7.03
N GLN A 217 88.20 -1.51 -5.75
CA GLN A 217 89.35 -1.13 -4.93
C GLN A 217 90.37 -2.26 -4.83
N GLY A 218 89.94 -3.50 -4.55
CA GLY A 218 90.82 -4.66 -4.51
C GLY A 218 91.55 -4.91 -5.83
N VAL A 219 90.85 -4.77 -6.97
CA VAL A 219 91.46 -4.89 -8.30
C VAL A 219 92.47 -3.76 -8.57
N MET A 220 92.18 -2.52 -8.15
CA MET A 220 93.14 -1.41 -8.27
C MET A 220 94.39 -1.64 -7.41
N GLU A 221 94.22 -2.12 -6.18
CA GLU A 221 95.33 -2.45 -5.27
C GLU A 221 96.20 -3.57 -5.84
N GLU A 222 95.59 -4.64 -6.36
CA GLU A 222 96.32 -5.73 -7.01
C GLU A 222 97.06 -5.25 -8.28
N ARG A 223 96.43 -4.39 -9.08
CA ARG A 223 97.08 -3.79 -10.26
C ARG A 223 98.27 -2.94 -9.85
N ASN A 224 98.12 -2.08 -8.83
CA ASN A 224 99.21 -1.27 -8.29
C ASN A 224 100.34 -2.14 -7.73
N GLN A 225 100.01 -3.25 -7.07
CA GLN A 225 100.99 -4.19 -6.55
C GLN A 225 101.76 -4.89 -7.68
N ARG A 226 101.06 -5.37 -8.71
CA ARG A 226 101.69 -5.93 -9.92
C ARG A 226 102.57 -4.91 -10.63
N ASP A 227 102.12 -3.66 -10.76
CA ASP A 227 102.91 -2.60 -11.40
C ASP A 227 104.18 -2.29 -10.59
N LYS A 228 104.10 -2.25 -9.25
CA LYS A 228 105.27 -2.14 -8.36
C LYS A 228 106.25 -3.31 -8.55
N GLU A 229 105.76 -4.56 -8.52
CA GLU A 229 106.61 -5.73 -8.72
C GLU A 229 107.29 -5.75 -10.10
N VAL A 230 106.55 -5.35 -11.15
CA VAL A 230 107.11 -5.21 -12.50
C VAL A 230 108.18 -4.12 -12.52
N GLN A 231 107.95 -3.00 -11.82
CA GLN A 231 108.91 -1.91 -11.73
C GLN A 231 110.18 -2.31 -10.96
N GLU A 232 110.04 -3.02 -9.84
CA GLU A 232 111.16 -3.58 -9.06
C GLU A 232 111.98 -4.57 -9.89
N LYS A 233 111.32 -5.51 -10.59
CA LYS A 233 111.99 -6.46 -11.48
C LYS A 233 112.70 -5.76 -12.63
N LYS A 234 112.08 -4.73 -13.24
CA LYS A 234 112.72 -3.89 -14.27
C LYS A 234 113.97 -3.19 -13.72
N ALA A 235 113.91 -2.62 -12.52
CA ALA A 235 115.04 -1.97 -11.89
C ALA A 235 116.20 -2.96 -11.63
N LEU A 236 115.89 -4.18 -11.15
CA LEU A 236 116.88 -5.23 -10.93
C LEU A 236 117.55 -5.69 -12.24
N VAL A 237 116.76 -5.88 -13.30
CA VAL A 237 117.28 -6.23 -14.63
C VAL A 237 118.17 -5.10 -15.16
N GLN A 238 117.75 -3.85 -15.05
CA GLN A 238 118.53 -2.69 -15.45
C GLN A 238 119.87 -2.62 -14.70
N GLN A 239 119.86 -2.81 -13.38
CA GLN A 239 121.06 -2.85 -12.56
C GLN A 239 122.00 -4.00 -12.99
N ARG A 240 121.46 -5.18 -13.33
CA ARG A 240 122.24 -6.31 -13.87
C ARG A 240 122.84 -5.98 -15.24
N VAL A 241 122.10 -5.32 -16.12
CA VAL A 241 122.59 -4.90 -17.44
C VAL A 241 123.73 -3.88 -17.27
N GLU A 242 123.57 -2.88 -16.41
CA GLU A 242 124.62 -1.90 -16.11
C GLU A 242 125.86 -2.54 -15.50
N MET A 243 125.70 -3.49 -14.57
CA MET A 243 126.80 -4.25 -14.00
C MET A 243 127.52 -5.09 -15.06
N ASN A 244 126.78 -5.80 -15.92
CA ASN A 244 127.36 -6.55 -17.03
C ASN A 244 128.07 -5.65 -18.03
N GLN A 245 127.51 -4.48 -18.35
CA GLN A 245 128.18 -3.50 -19.21
C GLN A 245 129.48 -3.00 -18.59
N ARG A 246 129.50 -2.71 -17.29
CA ARG A 246 130.73 -2.35 -16.55
C ARG A 246 131.76 -3.46 -16.57
N LEU A 247 131.34 -4.72 -16.37
CA LEU A 247 132.21 -5.88 -16.45
C LEU A 247 132.77 -6.07 -17.86
N GLN A 248 131.94 -5.98 -18.90
CA GLN A 248 132.38 -6.04 -20.30
C GLN A 248 133.33 -4.89 -20.67
N GLN A 249 133.12 -3.68 -20.14
CA GLN A 249 134.06 -2.57 -20.32
C GLN A 249 135.41 -2.87 -19.67
N ARG A 250 135.41 -3.39 -18.43
CA ARG A 250 136.65 -3.83 -17.76
C ARG A 250 137.33 -4.97 -18.52
N GLU A 251 136.58 -5.94 -19.00
CA GLU A 251 137.10 -7.08 -19.77
C GLU A 251 137.66 -6.63 -21.12
N ARG A 252 137.03 -5.67 -21.80
CA ARG A 252 137.58 -5.05 -23.02
C ARG A 252 138.88 -4.30 -22.73
N MET A 253 138.97 -3.57 -21.62
CA MET A 253 140.22 -2.92 -21.21
C MET A 253 141.31 -3.93 -20.83
N LEU A 254 140.96 -4.98 -20.08
CA LEU A 254 141.88 -6.08 -19.72
C LEU A 254 142.33 -6.88 -20.94
N LYS A 255 141.46 -7.10 -21.93
CA LYS A 255 141.82 -7.78 -23.18
C LYS A 255 142.72 -6.91 -24.06
N GLN A 256 142.46 -5.60 -24.09
CA GLN A 256 143.36 -4.63 -24.70
C GLN A 256 144.73 -4.56 -23.98
N GLN A 257 144.76 -4.87 -22.67
CA GLN A 257 145.98 -4.99 -21.87
C GLN A 257 146.67 -6.36 -22.03
N GLN A 258 145.92 -7.45 -22.15
CA GLN A 258 146.45 -8.81 -22.42
C GLN A 258 147.00 -8.97 -23.85
N ASP A 259 146.46 -8.23 -24.84
CA ASP A 259 147.07 -8.19 -26.17
C ASP A 259 148.40 -7.40 -26.19
N LEU A 260 148.74 -6.65 -25.12
CA LEU A 260 150.07 -6.06 -24.89
C LEU A 260 151.02 -7.01 -24.13
N ASP A 261 150.50 -7.98 -23.36
CA ASP A 261 151.30 -8.92 -22.56
C ASP A 261 151.45 -10.32 -23.20
N ARG A 262 150.98 -10.51 -24.45
CA ARG A 262 151.14 -11.75 -25.22
C ARG A 262 152.53 -11.94 -25.85
N ALA A 263 153.57 -11.53 -25.13
CA ALA A 263 154.98 -11.73 -25.48
C ALA A 263 155.83 -12.32 -24.34
N GLY A 264 155.22 -12.68 -23.18
CA GLY A 264 155.98 -12.94 -21.95
C GLY A 264 155.73 -14.25 -21.20
N GLU A 265 154.95 -15.22 -21.70
CA GLU A 265 154.64 -16.41 -20.88
C GLU A 265 154.57 -17.70 -21.69
N ILE A 266 155.64 -17.96 -22.43
CA ILE A 266 156.06 -19.33 -22.80
C ILE A 266 157.23 -19.64 -21.88
N ALA A 267 157.15 -20.77 -21.18
CA ALA A 267 158.12 -21.29 -20.22
C ALA A 267 157.95 -20.83 -18.75
N LEU A 268 156.87 -21.29 -18.11
CA LEU A 268 157.02 -21.77 -16.74
C LEU A 268 156.09 -22.97 -16.45
N LYS A 269 156.70 -24.16 -16.60
CA LYS A 269 156.54 -25.32 -15.71
C LYS A 269 155.20 -26.07 -15.84
N THR A 270 155.08 -27.13 -16.64
CA THR A 270 155.86 -28.39 -16.56
C THR A 270 156.32 -28.75 -15.14
N THR A 271 155.40 -28.72 -14.17
CA THR A 271 155.47 -29.52 -12.93
C THR A 271 154.15 -29.37 -12.18
N SER A 272 153.11 -30.10 -12.59
CA SER A 272 151.98 -30.41 -11.70
C SER A 272 151.13 -31.57 -12.27
N ALA A 273 151.80 -32.60 -12.79
CA ALA A 273 151.21 -33.90 -13.14
C ALA A 273 151.61 -34.97 -12.08
N MET A 274 151.68 -34.57 -10.81
CA MET A 274 152.02 -35.44 -9.68
C MET A 274 151.24 -35.03 -8.42
N ALA A 275 149.92 -34.92 -8.55
CA ALA A 275 149.00 -34.75 -7.41
C ALA A 275 147.80 -35.73 -7.49
N ASP A 276 148.01 -36.88 -8.13
CA ASP A 276 146.96 -37.88 -8.42
C ASP A 276 147.04 -39.16 -7.56
N LEU A 277 147.77 -39.17 -6.43
CA LEU A 277 147.91 -40.44 -5.68
C LEU A 277 148.08 -40.38 -4.15
N ALA A 278 147.66 -39.32 -3.47
CA ALA A 278 147.85 -39.28 -2.01
C ALA A 278 146.76 -38.49 -1.26
N ALA A 279 145.52 -39.02 -1.24
CA ALA A 279 144.53 -38.70 -0.20
C ALA A 279 143.43 -39.78 -0.12
N GLY A 280 143.83 -41.05 -0.18
CA GLY A 280 143.02 -42.16 0.35
C GLY A 280 143.36 -42.34 1.82
N ILE A 281 142.35 -42.62 2.66
CA ILE A 281 142.42 -42.81 4.12
C ILE A 281 142.15 -41.52 4.94
N SER A 282 140.95 -40.97 4.76
CA SER A 282 140.19 -40.25 5.81
C SER A 282 138.68 -40.22 5.49
N SER A 283 138.16 -41.28 4.87
CA SER A 283 136.81 -41.29 4.27
C SER A 283 136.01 -42.52 4.74
N THR A 284 135.72 -42.62 6.03
CA THR A 284 134.71 -43.57 6.52
C THR A 284 133.64 -42.85 7.33
N GLN A 285 134.02 -41.89 8.17
CA GLN A 285 133.06 -40.96 8.79
C GLN A 285 132.44 -39.97 7.79
N ALA A 286 133.24 -39.43 6.86
CA ALA A 286 132.74 -38.52 5.82
C ALA A 286 131.81 -39.21 4.80
N GLU A 287 132.00 -40.51 4.58
CA GLU A 287 131.13 -41.33 3.73
C GLU A 287 129.81 -41.67 4.42
N GLU A 288 129.83 -41.98 5.72
CA GLU A 288 128.59 -42.17 6.51
C GLU A 288 127.79 -40.87 6.65
N GLU A 289 128.43 -39.72 6.87
CA GLU A 289 127.76 -38.42 6.89
C GLU A 289 127.18 -38.04 5.52
N ARG A 290 127.88 -38.36 4.42
CA ARG A 290 127.35 -38.22 3.05
C ARG A 290 126.16 -39.11 2.79
N HIS A 291 126.18 -40.35 3.27
CA HIS A 291 125.03 -41.26 3.12
C HIS A 291 123.81 -40.75 3.87
N ARG A 292 123.97 -40.26 5.10
CA ARG A 292 122.86 -39.63 5.84
C ARG A 292 122.34 -38.36 5.15
N LEU A 293 123.24 -37.53 4.62
CA LEU A 293 122.84 -36.36 3.83
C LEU A 293 122.05 -36.75 2.58
N HIS A 294 122.47 -37.81 1.88
CA HIS A 294 121.75 -38.34 0.72
C HIS A 294 120.35 -38.86 1.10
N ASP A 295 120.22 -39.56 2.23
CA ASP A 295 118.93 -40.05 2.71
C ASP A 295 117.98 -38.89 3.05
N TYR A 296 118.50 -37.80 3.66
CA TYR A 296 117.73 -36.58 3.89
C TYR A 296 117.37 -35.88 2.58
N GLU A 297 118.29 -35.76 1.62
CA GLU A 297 118.02 -35.17 0.31
C GLU A 297 116.95 -35.94 -0.47
N ASP A 298 116.96 -37.27 -0.43
CA ASP A 298 115.94 -38.11 -1.04
C ASP A 298 114.59 -37.98 -0.35
N ALA A 299 114.56 -37.91 0.99
CA ALA A 299 113.35 -37.64 1.75
C ALA A 299 112.75 -36.26 1.41
N PHE A 300 113.60 -35.22 1.32
CA PHE A 300 113.19 -33.88 0.93
C PHE A 300 112.72 -33.83 -0.53
N ARG A 301 113.35 -34.57 -1.44
CA ARG A 301 112.92 -34.65 -2.85
C ARG A 301 111.53 -35.28 -2.96
N ARG A 302 111.26 -36.36 -2.22
CA ARG A 302 109.92 -36.98 -2.16
C ARG A 302 108.86 -36.03 -1.60
N ILE A 303 109.18 -35.29 -0.53
CA ILE A 303 108.26 -34.29 0.05
C ILE A 303 108.00 -33.19 -0.98
N LYS A 304 109.06 -32.68 -1.63
CA LYS A 304 108.99 -31.65 -2.66
C LYS A 304 108.10 -32.06 -3.84
N GLU A 305 108.25 -33.29 -4.31
CA GLU A 305 107.42 -33.90 -5.36
C GLU A 305 105.96 -34.07 -4.90
N ALA A 306 105.71 -34.52 -3.67
CA ALA A 306 104.36 -34.70 -3.13
C ALA A 306 103.63 -33.35 -2.87
N THR A 307 104.36 -32.32 -2.43
CA THR A 307 103.79 -30.99 -2.19
C THR A 307 103.73 -30.11 -3.46
N GLY A 308 104.49 -30.47 -4.50
CA GLY A 308 104.56 -29.73 -5.78
C GLY A 308 105.23 -28.36 -5.69
N VAL A 309 106.18 -28.19 -4.75
CA VAL A 309 106.77 -26.88 -4.40
C VAL A 309 108.23 -26.81 -4.82
N ALA A 310 108.72 -25.66 -5.29
CA ALA A 310 110.07 -25.55 -5.87
C ALA A 310 111.19 -25.24 -4.85
N ASP A 311 110.87 -24.70 -3.67
CA ASP A 311 111.83 -24.30 -2.63
C ASP A 311 111.51 -24.96 -1.28
N VAL A 312 112.54 -25.31 -0.51
CA VAL A 312 112.42 -25.96 0.81
C VAL A 312 111.74 -25.04 1.81
N ASN A 313 112.03 -23.73 1.74
CA ASN A 313 111.36 -22.75 2.61
C ASN A 313 109.86 -22.63 2.33
N GLU A 314 109.45 -22.80 1.07
CA GLU A 314 108.03 -22.77 0.70
C GLU A 314 107.30 -24.05 1.16
N VAL A 315 107.98 -25.20 1.20
CA VAL A 315 107.46 -26.44 1.82
C VAL A 315 107.21 -26.22 3.32
N ILE A 316 108.16 -25.60 4.04
CA ILE A 316 108.03 -25.32 5.47
C ILE A 316 106.87 -24.34 5.72
N GLN A 317 106.77 -23.26 4.93
CA GLN A 317 105.65 -22.32 5.06
C GLN A 317 104.30 -22.96 4.76
N LYS A 318 104.19 -23.82 3.74
CA LYS A 318 102.95 -24.54 3.46
C LYS A 318 102.60 -25.51 4.57
N PHE A 319 103.56 -26.22 5.15
CA PHE A 319 103.30 -27.08 6.30
C PHE A 319 102.79 -26.31 7.52
N LEU A 320 103.40 -25.16 7.83
CA LEU A 320 102.98 -24.32 8.95
C LEU A 320 101.59 -23.70 8.71
N THR A 321 101.35 -23.16 7.51
CA THR A 321 100.05 -22.57 7.15
C THR A 321 98.95 -23.61 6.92
N GLN A 322 99.31 -24.85 6.59
CA GLN A 322 98.36 -25.97 6.49
C GLN A 322 97.76 -26.31 7.86
N GLU A 323 98.55 -26.28 8.92
CA GLU A 323 98.04 -26.47 10.29
C GLU A 323 97.10 -25.33 10.69
N ASP A 324 97.46 -24.09 10.39
CA ASP A 324 96.61 -22.92 10.66
C ASP A 324 95.29 -22.96 9.87
N THR A 325 95.35 -23.31 8.58
CA THR A 325 94.15 -23.43 7.73
C THR A 325 93.27 -24.61 8.16
N GLN A 326 93.86 -25.74 8.56
CA GLN A 326 93.13 -26.87 9.14
C GLN A 326 92.43 -26.46 10.44
N ASN A 327 93.14 -25.76 11.34
CA ASN A 327 92.58 -25.26 12.59
C ASN A 327 91.46 -24.24 12.35
N GLN A 328 91.59 -23.36 11.35
CA GLN A 328 90.56 -22.41 10.97
C GLN A 328 89.33 -23.10 10.39
N LEU A 329 89.51 -24.12 9.54
CA LEU A 329 88.41 -24.92 8.99
C LEU A 329 87.69 -25.72 10.09
N LEU A 330 88.42 -26.26 11.05
CA LEU A 330 87.84 -26.92 12.22
C LEU A 330 87.00 -25.95 13.05
N LYS A 331 87.52 -24.73 13.33
CA LYS A 331 86.74 -23.68 14.02
C LYS A 331 85.47 -23.32 13.25
N LEU A 332 85.58 -23.08 11.95
CA LEU A 332 84.44 -22.76 11.10
C LEU A 332 83.41 -23.90 11.07
N THR A 333 83.88 -25.16 11.07
CA THR A 333 83.00 -26.33 11.13
C THR A 333 82.24 -26.38 12.45
N VAL A 334 82.92 -26.12 13.57
CA VAL A 334 82.29 -26.05 14.90
C VAL A 334 81.29 -24.91 14.99
N GLU A 335 81.62 -23.72 14.47
CA GLU A 335 80.73 -22.56 14.44
C GLU A 335 79.48 -22.80 13.56
N CYS A 336 79.67 -23.38 12.37
CA CYS A 336 78.58 -23.78 11.49
C CYS A 336 77.68 -24.83 12.14
N GLN A 337 78.27 -25.83 12.81
CA GLN A 337 77.51 -26.84 13.54
C GLN A 337 76.70 -26.21 14.69
N ALA A 338 77.30 -25.33 15.49
CA ALA A 338 76.60 -24.60 16.54
C ALA A 338 75.45 -23.75 15.99
N LYS A 339 75.63 -23.13 14.83
CA LYS A 339 74.58 -22.35 14.15
C LYS A 339 73.44 -23.24 13.65
N ILE A 340 73.75 -24.42 13.10
CA ILE A 340 72.75 -25.41 12.70
C ILE A 340 71.95 -25.87 13.92
N ASP A 341 72.61 -26.16 15.03
CA ASP A 341 71.94 -26.61 16.26
C ASP A 341 71.03 -25.51 16.82
N SER A 342 71.49 -24.26 16.87
CA SER A 342 70.69 -23.10 17.27
C SER A 342 69.46 -22.90 16.38
N LEU A 343 69.62 -22.98 15.06
CA LEU A 343 68.50 -22.83 14.11
C LEU A 343 67.53 -24.01 14.21
N THR A 344 68.03 -25.21 14.48
CA THR A 344 67.20 -26.41 14.66
C THR A 344 66.36 -26.30 15.92
N GLU A 345 66.92 -25.78 17.02
CA GLU A 345 66.19 -25.54 18.26
C GLU A 345 65.16 -24.42 18.10
N GLN A 346 65.51 -23.31 17.44
CA GLN A 346 64.54 -22.25 17.13
C GLN A 346 63.39 -22.78 16.25
N ARG A 347 63.68 -23.61 15.25
CA ARG A 347 62.65 -24.25 14.42
C ARG A 347 61.76 -25.16 15.25
N LYS A 348 62.31 -25.89 16.21
CA LYS A 348 61.56 -26.76 17.13
C LYS A 348 60.66 -25.93 18.05
N GLN A 349 61.16 -24.84 18.60
CA GLN A 349 60.37 -23.91 19.42
C GLN A 349 59.23 -23.27 18.63
N LEU A 350 59.52 -22.73 17.45
CA LEU A 350 58.50 -22.15 16.56
C LEU A 350 57.46 -23.19 16.13
N LYS A 351 57.89 -24.41 15.82
CA LYS A 351 56.97 -25.52 15.53
C LYS A 351 56.12 -25.88 16.74
N GLY A 352 56.69 -25.90 17.94
CA GLY A 352 55.99 -26.06 19.20
C GLY A 352 54.93 -24.97 19.42
N MET A 353 55.26 -23.70 19.19
CA MET A 353 54.30 -22.59 19.29
C MET A 353 53.21 -22.65 18.21
N VAL A 354 53.55 -23.12 17.01
CA VAL A 354 52.57 -23.32 15.92
C VAL A 354 51.65 -24.48 16.26
N ASP A 355 52.18 -25.59 16.75
CA ASP A 355 51.38 -26.75 17.16
C ASP A 355 50.53 -26.37 18.39
N GLU A 356 51.08 -25.65 19.36
CA GLU A 356 50.33 -25.08 20.47
C GLU A 356 49.22 -24.16 19.98
N ARG A 357 49.45 -23.26 19.01
CA ARG A 357 48.37 -22.43 18.44
C ARG A 357 47.35 -23.24 17.63
N LYS A 358 47.79 -24.23 16.86
CA LYS A 358 46.93 -25.12 16.06
C LYS A 358 46.06 -26.03 16.94
N PHE A 359 46.59 -26.52 18.04
CA PHE A 359 45.92 -27.42 18.97
C PHE A 359 45.33 -26.68 20.18
N SER A 360 45.70 -25.43 20.45
CA SER A 360 44.94 -24.48 21.30
C SER A 360 43.60 -24.13 20.65
N SER A 361 43.53 -24.20 19.32
CA SER A 361 42.25 -24.20 18.57
C SER A 361 41.41 -25.47 18.78
N ALA A 362 41.91 -26.51 19.47
CA ALA A 362 41.07 -27.62 19.92
C ALA A 362 40.10 -27.22 21.05
N GLY A 363 40.22 -26.00 21.59
CA GLY A 363 39.18 -25.35 22.40
C GLY A 363 37.98 -24.82 21.61
N ASN A 364 37.93 -24.99 20.28
CA ASN A 364 36.79 -24.56 19.46
C ASN A 364 35.57 -25.49 19.52
N ILE A 365 35.63 -26.63 20.21
CA ILE A 365 34.44 -27.46 20.43
C ILE A 365 33.45 -26.70 21.34
N GLY A 366 33.94 -26.05 22.40
CA GLY A 366 33.11 -25.21 23.27
C GLY A 366 32.65 -23.91 22.61
N LYS A 367 33.49 -23.27 21.79
CA LYS A 367 33.09 -22.02 21.09
C LYS A 367 32.07 -22.27 19.99
N ARG A 368 32.16 -23.40 19.29
CA ARG A 368 31.16 -23.76 18.28
C ARG A 368 29.85 -24.19 18.93
N GLN A 369 29.90 -24.96 20.01
CA GLN A 369 28.70 -25.29 20.78
C GLN A 369 28.02 -24.04 21.34
N VAL A 370 28.78 -23.09 21.89
CA VAL A 370 28.24 -21.81 22.36
C VAL A 370 27.66 -20.96 21.22
N VAL A 371 28.26 -21.00 20.03
CA VAL A 371 27.71 -20.34 18.84
C VAL A 371 26.42 -21.03 18.38
N ASP A 372 26.39 -22.35 18.33
CA ASP A 372 25.21 -23.14 17.99
C ASP A 372 24.09 -22.92 19.06
N ASP A 373 24.43 -22.79 20.34
CA ASP A 373 23.52 -22.45 21.44
C ASP A 373 22.97 -21.02 21.29
N PHE A 374 23.81 -20.06 20.86
CA PHE A 374 23.34 -18.71 20.57
C PHE A 374 22.49 -18.64 19.30
N GLU A 375 22.81 -19.42 18.28
CA GLU A 375 22.03 -19.51 17.04
C GLU A 375 20.66 -20.15 17.31
N THR A 376 20.61 -21.19 18.14
CA THR A 376 19.35 -21.82 18.57
C THR A 376 18.52 -20.86 19.42
N HIS A 377 19.10 -20.20 20.43
CA HIS A 377 18.40 -19.17 21.20
C HIS A 377 17.91 -17.98 20.35
N LEU A 378 18.69 -17.57 19.35
CA LEU A 378 18.29 -16.52 18.41
C LEU A 378 17.10 -16.98 17.55
N SER A 379 17.12 -18.23 17.07
CA SER A 379 16.04 -18.83 16.31
C SER A 379 14.76 -18.95 17.14
N GLU A 380 14.86 -19.43 18.38
CA GLU A 380 13.74 -19.53 19.33
C GLU A 380 13.15 -18.16 19.67
N ALA A 381 14.01 -17.17 19.96
CA ALA A 381 13.57 -15.80 20.25
C ALA A 381 12.88 -15.17 19.03
N SER A 382 13.41 -15.41 17.82
CA SER A 382 12.82 -14.95 16.56
C SER A 382 11.46 -15.59 16.30
N ALA A 383 11.35 -16.92 16.46
CA ALA A 383 10.09 -17.64 16.31
C ALA A 383 9.04 -17.17 17.33
N LYS A 384 9.46 -16.94 18.59
CA LYS A 384 8.58 -16.38 19.64
C LYS A 384 8.13 -14.96 19.30
N CYS A 385 9.03 -14.14 18.77
CA CYS A 385 8.71 -12.79 18.31
C CYS A 385 7.68 -12.82 17.18
N GLU A 386 7.86 -13.67 16.17
CA GLU A 386 6.93 -13.76 15.02
C GLU A 386 5.56 -14.31 15.45
N ARG A 387 5.53 -15.31 16.34
CA ARG A 387 4.26 -15.79 16.94
C ARG A 387 3.54 -14.70 17.71
N ASN A 388 4.26 -13.93 18.53
CA ASN A 388 3.68 -12.82 19.29
C ASN A 388 3.19 -11.71 18.37
N LYS A 389 3.96 -11.35 17.35
CA LYS A 389 3.57 -10.40 16.31
C LYS A 389 2.29 -10.84 15.61
N GLY A 390 2.18 -12.11 15.23
CA GLY A 390 0.94 -12.66 14.66
C GLY A 390 -0.26 -12.62 15.61
N LYS A 391 -0.05 -12.81 16.93
CA LYS A 391 -1.08 -12.59 17.95
C LYS A 391 -1.49 -11.11 18.03
N TYR A 392 -0.53 -10.19 18.06
CA TYR A 392 -0.80 -8.75 18.08
C TYR A 392 -1.51 -8.27 16.82
N GLU A 393 -1.15 -8.77 15.63
CA GLU A 393 -1.83 -8.45 14.38
C GLU A 393 -3.28 -8.93 14.37
N ARG A 394 -3.56 -10.11 14.93
CA ARG A 394 -4.93 -10.60 15.11
C ARG A 394 -5.73 -9.72 16.07
N ILE A 395 -5.17 -9.41 17.24
CA ILE A 395 -5.82 -8.55 18.24
C ILE A 395 -6.04 -7.15 17.67
N ALA A 396 -5.08 -6.60 16.93
CA ALA A 396 -5.20 -5.31 16.26
C ALA A 396 -6.34 -5.29 15.24
N LYS A 397 -6.51 -6.36 14.45
CA LYS A 397 -7.66 -6.49 13.54
C LYS A 397 -8.99 -6.49 14.31
N VAL A 398 -9.09 -7.28 15.37
CA VAL A 398 -10.30 -7.32 16.22
C VAL A 398 -10.59 -5.95 16.84
N LEU A 399 -9.57 -5.21 17.29
CA LEU A 399 -9.72 -3.86 17.82
C LEU A 399 -10.18 -2.86 16.76
N ILE A 400 -9.68 -2.96 15.52
CA ILE A 400 -10.16 -2.14 14.40
C ILE A 400 -11.63 -2.46 14.12
N ASP A 401 -12.00 -3.74 14.03
CA ASP A 401 -13.37 -4.16 13.79
C ASP A 401 -14.29 -3.67 14.92
N LEU A 402 -13.87 -3.79 16.19
CA LEU A 402 -14.60 -3.28 17.34
C LEU A 402 -14.77 -1.75 17.28
N LYS A 403 -13.72 -0.99 16.97
CA LYS A 403 -13.79 0.46 16.80
C LYS A 403 -14.79 0.85 15.71
N THR A 404 -14.75 0.16 14.56
CA THR A 404 -15.72 0.41 13.49
C THR A 404 -17.14 0.06 13.95
N GLY A 405 -17.34 -1.06 14.65
CA GLY A 405 -18.64 -1.45 15.20
C GLY A 405 -19.21 -0.43 16.19
N VAL A 406 -18.36 0.10 17.09
CA VAL A 406 -18.72 1.16 18.05
C VAL A 406 -19.08 2.45 17.31
N ASP A 407 -18.31 2.86 16.30
CA ASP A 407 -18.60 4.04 15.48
C ASP A 407 -19.95 3.93 14.73
N HIS A 408 -20.24 2.74 14.19
CA HIS A 408 -21.53 2.46 13.54
C HIS A 408 -22.68 2.49 14.56
N LEU A 409 -22.47 1.95 15.76
CA LEU A 409 -23.46 1.97 16.83
C LEU A 409 -23.73 3.40 17.32
N ALA A 410 -22.68 4.17 17.56
CA ALA A 410 -22.75 5.58 17.94
C ALA A 410 -23.51 6.40 16.89
N THR A 411 -23.21 6.19 15.61
CA THR A 411 -23.91 6.82 14.47
C THR A 411 -25.41 6.51 14.46
N LYS A 412 -25.80 5.24 14.69
CA LYS A 412 -27.21 4.85 14.76
C LYS A 412 -27.95 5.43 15.99
N LEU A 413 -27.22 5.66 17.08
CA LEU A 413 -27.77 6.17 18.34
C LEU A 413 -27.70 7.71 18.47
N VAL A 414 -27.27 8.44 17.43
CA VAL A 414 -27.24 9.92 17.40
C VAL A 414 -28.60 10.55 17.74
N GLY A 415 -29.71 9.87 17.39
CA GLY A 415 -31.07 10.34 17.67
C GLY A 415 -31.50 10.28 19.15
N VAL A 416 -30.75 9.57 20.01
CA VAL A 416 -31.08 9.37 21.42
C VAL A 416 -30.22 10.27 22.29
N LYS A 417 -30.84 11.30 22.87
CA LYS A 417 -30.15 12.28 23.72
C LYS A 417 -30.08 11.81 25.17
N LEU A 418 -28.89 11.83 25.75
CA LEU A 418 -28.67 11.64 27.20
C LEU A 418 -28.54 12.99 27.90
N ASP A 419 -28.93 13.07 29.17
CA ASP A 419 -28.78 14.31 29.95
C ASP A 419 -27.30 14.45 30.38
N GLY A 420 -26.63 15.52 29.93
CA GLY A 420 -25.19 15.77 30.19
C GLY A 420 -24.22 15.31 29.09
N GLU A 421 -24.71 15.06 27.88
CA GLU A 421 -23.92 14.49 26.78
C GLU A 421 -22.80 15.42 26.28
N SER A 422 -21.55 14.95 26.40
CA SER A 422 -20.37 15.56 25.77
C SER A 422 -20.07 14.79 24.47
N PRO A 423 -19.93 15.44 23.30
CA PRO A 423 -19.53 14.75 22.08
C PRO A 423 -18.10 14.21 22.26
N ILE A 424 -17.96 12.89 22.39
CA ILE A 424 -16.65 12.24 22.43
C ILE A 424 -16.37 11.69 21.05
N GLU A 425 -15.28 12.14 20.43
CA GLU A 425 -14.82 11.62 19.14
C GLU A 425 -14.26 10.20 19.33
N VAL A 426 -14.48 9.31 18.37
CA VAL A 426 -14.01 7.91 18.42
C VAL A 426 -12.51 7.84 18.12
N THR A 427 -11.69 7.91 19.16
CA THR A 427 -10.23 7.74 19.13
C THR A 427 -9.84 6.48 19.90
N ASP A 428 -8.61 6.00 19.74
CA ASP A 428 -8.19 4.70 20.31
C ASP A 428 -8.22 4.68 21.85
N GLU A 429 -8.14 5.84 22.49
CA GLU A 429 -8.26 6.00 23.96
C GLU A 429 -9.71 6.20 24.42
N THR A 430 -10.61 6.63 23.52
CA THR A 430 -11.99 7.01 23.86
C THR A 430 -13.04 5.99 23.38
N VAL A 431 -12.64 4.87 22.76
CA VAL A 431 -13.56 3.81 22.30
C VAL A 431 -14.41 3.26 23.46
N GLU A 432 -13.81 3.09 24.64
CA GLU A 432 -14.48 2.60 25.85
C GLU A 432 -15.54 3.58 26.36
N ASP A 433 -15.23 4.88 26.35
CA ASP A 433 -16.16 5.94 26.77
C ASP A 433 -17.34 6.05 25.78
N VAL A 434 -17.08 5.97 24.48
CA VAL A 434 -18.13 6.00 23.45
C VAL A 434 -19.01 4.76 23.53
N LEU A 435 -18.44 3.58 23.79
CA LEU A 435 -19.20 2.35 24.00
C LEU A 435 -20.09 2.45 25.24
N SER A 436 -19.58 3.00 26.35
CA SER A 436 -20.35 3.25 27.57
C SER A 436 -21.51 4.21 27.32
N GLN A 437 -21.29 5.28 26.54
CA GLN A 437 -22.37 6.17 26.13
C GLN A 437 -23.42 5.47 25.26
N CYS A 438 -23.00 4.59 24.34
CA CYS A 438 -23.91 3.77 23.55
C CYS A 438 -24.76 2.84 24.44
N GLU A 439 -24.17 2.24 25.47
CA GLU A 439 -24.86 1.41 26.46
C GLU A 439 -25.93 2.21 27.22
N PHE A 440 -25.61 3.42 27.69
CA PHE A 440 -26.60 4.29 28.35
C PHE A 440 -27.74 4.69 27.42
N LYS A 441 -27.44 4.98 26.14
CA LYS A 441 -28.46 5.30 25.12
C LYS A 441 -29.38 4.11 24.85
N LEU A 442 -28.81 2.91 24.71
CA LEU A 442 -29.57 1.67 24.53
C LEU A 442 -30.43 1.36 25.75
N SER A 443 -29.90 1.55 26.96
CA SER A 443 -30.64 1.39 28.22
C SER A 443 -31.82 2.36 28.33
N LYS A 444 -31.63 3.62 27.91
CA LYS A 444 -32.71 4.61 27.81
C LYS A 444 -33.77 4.19 26.79
N LEU A 445 -33.37 3.71 25.61
CA LEU A 445 -34.31 3.17 24.61
C LEU A 445 -35.08 1.96 25.13
N MET A 446 -34.42 1.02 25.81
CA MET A 446 -35.04 -0.13 26.46
C MET A 446 -36.06 0.30 27.52
N SER A 447 -35.74 1.31 28.33
CA SER A 447 -36.69 1.84 29.31
C SER A 447 -37.91 2.50 28.66
N ILE A 448 -37.73 3.24 27.56
CA ILE A 448 -38.82 3.89 26.82
C ILE A 448 -39.71 2.83 26.17
N THR A 449 -39.13 1.81 25.54
CA THR A 449 -39.89 0.72 24.90
C THR A 449 -40.60 -0.17 25.91
N HIS A 450 -40.04 -0.40 27.10
CA HIS A 450 -40.75 -1.06 28.20
C HIS A 450 -41.87 -0.20 28.80
N LEU A 451 -41.69 1.13 28.90
CA LEU A 451 -42.74 2.06 29.32
C LEU A 451 -43.86 2.19 28.28
N GLU A 452 -43.53 2.18 26.98
CA GLU A 452 -44.50 2.17 25.88
C GLU A 452 -45.22 0.82 25.78
N GLY A 453 -44.52 -0.30 26.01
CA GLY A 453 -45.12 -1.63 26.12
C GLY A 453 -46.08 -1.76 27.31
N ALA A 454 -45.81 -1.08 28.43
CA ALA A 454 -46.70 -1.04 29.59
C ALA A 454 -47.89 -0.05 29.42
N LYS A 455 -47.72 1.04 28.65
CA LYS A 455 -48.80 2.01 28.36
C LYS A 455 -49.66 1.63 27.16
N MET A 456 -49.18 0.79 26.24
CA MET A 456 -49.94 0.18 25.14
C MET A 456 -50.58 -1.16 25.53
N GLY A 457 -51.08 -1.24 26.76
CA GLY A 457 -52.12 -2.20 27.09
C GLY A 457 -53.40 -1.85 26.34
N LYS A 458 -53.68 -2.58 25.25
CA LYS A 458 -54.91 -2.56 24.43
C LYS A 458 -55.04 -1.37 23.46
N SER A 459 -54.39 -1.45 22.28
CA SER A 459 -54.96 -1.08 20.95
C SER A 459 -53.88 -0.72 19.92
N ARG A 460 -53.07 -1.69 19.50
CA ARG A 460 -52.56 -1.86 18.11
C ARG A 460 -51.53 -2.98 18.15
N SER A 461 -52.02 -4.21 18.06
CA SER A 461 -51.20 -5.26 17.48
C SER A 461 -51.17 -4.97 15.98
N GLN A 462 -50.26 -4.09 15.55
CA GLN A 462 -49.78 -4.16 14.18
C GLN A 462 -48.98 -5.45 14.11
N LYS A 463 -49.64 -6.52 13.66
CA LYS A 463 -48.95 -7.70 13.16
C LYS A 463 -48.03 -7.21 12.04
N ILE A 464 -46.77 -7.02 12.37
CA ILE A 464 -45.72 -7.06 11.37
C ILE A 464 -45.80 -8.48 10.84
N ASP A 465 -46.24 -8.59 9.59
CA ASP A 465 -46.38 -9.85 8.89
C ASP A 465 -44.95 -10.41 8.71
N LEU A 466 -44.51 -11.22 9.68
CA LEU A 466 -43.17 -11.80 9.71
C LEU A 466 -42.86 -12.52 8.39
N ALA A 467 -43.90 -13.11 7.78
CA ALA A 467 -43.84 -13.76 6.48
C ALA A 467 -43.46 -12.81 5.34
N TYR A 468 -43.97 -11.57 5.33
CA TYR A 468 -43.63 -10.58 4.30
C TYR A 468 -42.22 -10.02 4.46
N TYR A 469 -41.72 -9.95 5.70
CA TYR A 469 -40.34 -9.51 5.98
C TYR A 469 -39.33 -10.62 5.66
N GLU A 470 -39.67 -11.89 5.94
CA GLU A 470 -38.90 -13.06 5.50
C GLU A 470 -38.86 -13.18 3.98
N GLU A 471 -40.00 -13.03 3.30
CA GLU A 471 -40.06 -13.12 1.82
C GLU A 471 -39.21 -12.04 1.14
N LYS A 472 -39.17 -10.82 1.70
CA LYS A 472 -38.37 -9.71 1.18
C LYS A 472 -36.87 -9.83 1.50
N MET A 473 -36.50 -10.52 2.59
CA MET A 473 -35.11 -10.90 2.89
C MET A 473 -34.63 -12.04 1.97
N MET A 474 -35.52 -12.97 1.61
CA MET A 474 -35.24 -14.10 0.72
C MET A 474 -35.18 -13.71 -0.77
N GLN A 475 -35.81 -12.59 -1.17
CA GLN A 475 -35.75 -12.05 -2.54
C GLN A 475 -34.51 -11.17 -2.82
N LYS A 476 -33.68 -10.86 -1.83
CA LYS A 476 -32.35 -10.28 -2.08
C LYS A 476 -31.41 -11.40 -2.53
N SER A 477 -31.23 -11.48 -3.85
CA SER A 477 -30.23 -12.26 -4.60
C SER A 477 -29.30 -13.13 -3.75
N GLN A 478 -29.51 -14.45 -3.80
CA GLN A 478 -28.54 -15.47 -3.39
C GLN A 478 -27.33 -15.53 -4.32
N SER A 479 -26.62 -14.41 -4.47
CA SER A 479 -25.32 -14.35 -5.09
C SER A 479 -24.47 -13.39 -4.27
N ASP A 480 -23.51 -13.98 -3.56
CA ASP A 480 -22.39 -13.32 -2.89
C ASP A 480 -22.59 -12.83 -1.44
N ILE A 481 -23.00 -13.72 -0.53
CA ILE A 481 -22.54 -13.65 0.86
C ILE A 481 -22.18 -15.07 1.31
N ARG A 482 -20.88 -15.38 1.27
CA ARG A 482 -20.32 -16.55 1.96
C ARG A 482 -20.21 -16.18 3.44
N VAL A 483 -21.25 -16.49 4.21
CA VAL A 483 -21.14 -16.50 5.67
C VAL A 483 -20.27 -17.71 6.03
N HIS A 484 -19.02 -17.44 6.43
CA HIS A 484 -18.20 -18.45 7.09
C HIS A 484 -18.63 -18.48 8.55
N THR A 485 -19.41 -19.49 8.91
CA THR A 485 -19.64 -19.88 10.30
C THR A 485 -18.29 -20.32 10.86
N HIS A 486 -17.78 -19.53 11.80
CA HIS A 486 -16.70 -19.98 12.66
C HIS A 486 -17.34 -21.02 13.58
N ASP A 487 -17.14 -22.29 13.23
CA ASP A 487 -17.50 -23.38 14.12
C ASP A 487 -16.68 -23.22 15.40
N GLN A 488 -17.37 -23.46 16.50
CA GLN A 488 -16.90 -23.39 17.88
C GLN A 488 -15.73 -24.35 18.07
N ASP A 489 -14.53 -23.81 18.34
CA ASP A 489 -13.52 -24.54 19.08
C ASP A 489 -13.83 -24.28 20.57
N ASP A 490 -14.67 -25.14 21.15
CA ASP A 490 -14.70 -25.31 22.60
C ASP A 490 -13.41 -26.02 23.05
N GLU A 491 -12.91 -25.50 24.15
CA GLU A 491 -11.77 -25.87 24.99
C GLU A 491 -11.34 -27.34 24.96
N GLU A 492 -10.02 -27.56 24.89
CA GLU A 492 -9.34 -28.42 25.87
C GLU A 492 -7.89 -27.95 26.03
N LEU A 493 -7.62 -27.38 27.21
CA LEU A 493 -6.29 -27.31 27.80
C LEU A 493 -5.86 -28.74 28.11
N ASP A 494 -4.76 -29.20 27.53
CA ASP A 494 -3.98 -30.27 28.13
C ASP A 494 -2.49 -29.92 28.01
N ASP A 495 -1.92 -29.61 29.18
CA ASP A 495 -0.51 -29.86 29.47
C ASP A 495 -0.33 -31.37 29.43
N ASP A 496 0.48 -31.90 28.51
CA ASP A 496 1.59 -32.78 28.86
C ASP A 496 2.27 -33.38 27.62
N GLU A 497 3.58 -33.50 27.76
CA GLU A 497 4.43 -34.57 27.23
C GLU A 497 4.92 -34.51 25.77
N PHE A 498 6.25 -34.65 25.68
CA PHE A 498 7.02 -34.97 24.50
C PHE A 498 6.39 -36.12 23.71
N ASP A 499 6.27 -35.95 22.38
CA ASP A 499 6.54 -37.05 21.47
C ASP A 499 7.17 -36.53 20.16
N ASP A 500 8.33 -37.10 19.86
CA ASP A 500 8.97 -37.02 18.55
C ASP A 500 8.12 -37.82 17.57
N ASP A 501 7.39 -37.16 16.66
CA ASP A 501 6.95 -37.83 15.43
C ASP A 501 6.82 -36.85 14.26
N VAL A 502 7.86 -36.87 13.44
CA VAL A 502 7.86 -36.89 11.97
C VAL A 502 6.52 -36.53 11.30
N GLU A 503 6.29 -35.24 11.04
CA GLU A 503 5.24 -34.84 10.09
C GLU A 503 5.66 -35.19 8.66
N GLU A 504 5.04 -36.25 8.14
CA GLU A 504 4.93 -36.57 6.72
C GLU A 504 4.44 -35.35 5.93
N ASP A 505 5.27 -34.88 5.00
CA ASP A 505 4.92 -33.91 3.97
C ASP A 505 3.74 -34.45 3.13
N VAL A 506 2.50 -34.11 3.51
CA VAL A 506 1.33 -34.37 2.68
C VAL A 506 1.44 -33.49 1.44
N TRP A 507 1.87 -34.10 0.33
CA TRP A 507 2.07 -33.40 -0.93
C TRP A 507 0.78 -32.76 -1.42
N ASN A 508 0.77 -31.44 -1.43
CA ASN A 508 -0.30 -30.64 -2.00
C ASN A 508 -0.51 -31.00 -3.50
N ARG A 509 -1.74 -30.95 -4.01
CA ARG A 509 -2.10 -31.42 -5.38
C ARG A 509 -1.24 -30.83 -6.50
N ARG A 510 -0.71 -29.61 -6.29
CA ARG A 510 0.26 -28.96 -7.19
C ARG A 510 1.65 -29.60 -7.15
N SER A 511 2.13 -30.00 -5.97
CA SER A 511 3.41 -30.70 -5.77
C SER A 511 3.38 -32.08 -6.41
N ILE A 512 2.28 -32.83 -6.25
CA ILE A 512 2.08 -34.11 -6.93
C ILE A 512 2.10 -33.94 -8.46
N LYS A 513 1.39 -32.93 -8.98
CA LYS A 513 1.35 -32.66 -10.42
C LYS A 513 2.71 -32.24 -10.97
N HIS A 514 3.45 -31.41 -10.24
CA HIS A 514 4.79 -30.97 -10.63
C HIS A 514 5.77 -32.15 -10.63
N ASN A 515 5.76 -32.96 -9.57
CA ASN A 515 6.65 -34.12 -9.47
C ASN A 515 6.32 -35.19 -10.52
N SER A 516 5.03 -35.43 -10.79
CA SER A 516 4.58 -36.29 -11.89
C SER A 516 5.07 -35.80 -13.26
N GLN A 517 5.03 -34.48 -13.50
CA GLN A 517 5.52 -33.89 -14.75
C GLN A 517 7.05 -34.08 -14.89
N VAL A 518 7.80 -33.86 -13.80
CA VAL A 518 9.25 -34.05 -13.76
C VAL A 518 9.62 -35.51 -14.01
N ILE A 519 8.92 -36.47 -13.41
CA ILE A 519 9.13 -37.90 -13.64
C ILE A 519 8.83 -38.28 -15.10
N GLN A 520 7.77 -37.71 -15.69
CA GLN A 520 7.43 -37.96 -17.09
C GLN A 520 8.51 -37.40 -18.05
N ASP A 521 9.03 -36.22 -17.77
CA ASP A 521 10.13 -35.61 -18.53
C ASP A 521 11.45 -36.36 -18.37
N GLN A 522 11.75 -36.88 -17.18
CA GLN A 522 12.93 -37.73 -16.96
C GLN A 522 12.79 -39.07 -17.69
N ASN A 523 11.62 -39.70 -17.69
CA ASN A 523 11.38 -40.95 -18.40
C ASN A 523 11.39 -40.79 -19.92
N THR A 524 10.87 -39.68 -20.46
CA THR A 524 10.99 -39.38 -21.90
C THR A 524 12.43 -39.09 -22.30
N LYS A 525 13.20 -38.38 -21.46
CA LYS A 525 14.65 -38.19 -21.65
C LYS A 525 15.43 -39.51 -21.57
N ARG A 526 15.12 -40.41 -20.64
CA ARG A 526 15.74 -41.75 -20.54
C ARG A 526 15.38 -42.62 -21.76
N LYS A 527 14.14 -42.61 -22.23
CA LYS A 527 13.74 -43.31 -23.47
C LYS A 527 14.46 -42.76 -24.70
N LYS A 528 14.62 -41.44 -24.83
CA LYS A 528 15.42 -40.83 -25.92
C LYS A 528 16.91 -41.22 -25.85
N ARG A 529 17.50 -41.28 -24.64
CA ARG A 529 18.90 -41.72 -24.46
C ARG A 529 19.09 -43.22 -24.73
N ALA A 530 18.10 -44.06 -24.41
CA ALA A 530 18.12 -45.49 -24.73
C ALA A 530 17.98 -45.73 -26.24
N ALA A 531 17.10 -45.00 -26.92
CA ALA A 531 16.94 -45.07 -28.38
C ALA A 531 18.20 -44.58 -29.13
N GLY A 532 18.95 -43.62 -28.57
CA GLY A 532 20.21 -43.13 -29.14
C GLY A 532 21.41 -44.07 -28.95
N LYS A 533 21.35 -45.02 -28.02
CA LYS A 533 22.42 -46.01 -27.78
C LYS A 533 22.23 -47.33 -28.55
N GLY A 534 21.10 -47.51 -29.24
CA GLY A 534 20.83 -48.68 -30.10
C GLY A 534 21.13 -48.49 -31.59
N LYS A 535 21.73 -47.35 -31.98
CA LYS A 535 22.24 -47.09 -33.34
C LYS A 535 23.69 -46.64 -33.26
N LYS A 536 24.59 -47.57 -32.94
CA LYS A 536 25.99 -47.56 -33.33
C LYS A 536 26.42 -48.99 -33.58
#